data_AF-A0AAE0HP71-F1
#
_entry.id   AF-A0AAE0HP71-F1
#
_cell.length_a   1.000
_cell.length_b   1.000
_cell.length_c   1.000
_cell.angle_alpha   90.00
_cell.angle_beta   90.00
_cell.angle_gamma   90.00
#
_symmetry.space_group_name_H-M   'P 1'
#
loop_
_entity.id
_entity.type
_entity.pdbx_description
1 polymer ?
#
loop_
_entity_poly.entity_id
_entity_poly.type
_entity_poly.pdbx_seq_one_letter_code
_entity_poly.pdbx_strand_id
1 'polypeptide(L)'
;MMSGAGKITPFGLLSRTLRPGTPSEARLVWYVVPIRISVPCSDDQQRHALSNNNPNDPSGYLHLETVMKDVRSSSIAIHMRHGQQTTTALCIDSQDGRWFEYLDKPYVRLKEVLGQGERGIESVECPCALHLVILSSAERWWQEVIKGFNNEVLARERQVLETLVLMELSPHHGEITKSLHALVAHVQRYKSELQTALRIIRGLEDTTADHSKCHGVSSQQPMSLPSHLAEIGCLFEGLILVVEELEKKVLRVIQLVRLTYLLPTDRDRVLVPTVPQNLV
;
A
#
# COMPACT_ATOMS: atom_id res chain seq x y z
N MET A 1 32.33 -10.00 -24.45
CA MET A 1 32.29 -8.65 -23.85
C MET A 1 30.87 -8.11 -23.95
N MET A 2 30.19 -7.90 -22.82
CA MET A 2 28.80 -7.47 -22.77
C MET A 2 28.74 -5.94 -22.79
N SER A 3 28.41 -5.33 -23.93
CA SER A 3 28.04 -3.92 -24.01
C SER A 3 26.52 -3.82 -24.08
N GLY A 4 25.90 -3.18 -23.10
CA GLY A 4 24.46 -2.97 -23.08
C GLY A 4 24.12 -1.85 -22.10
N ALA A 5 23.65 -0.73 -22.64
CA ALA A 5 23.15 0.40 -21.88
C ALA A 5 21.89 -0.02 -21.11
N GLY A 6 22.01 -0.18 -19.79
CA GLY A 6 20.86 -0.36 -18.92
C GLY A 6 20.31 1.01 -18.52
N LYS A 7 18.99 1.22 -18.67
CA LYS A 7 18.32 2.32 -17.97
C LYS A 7 18.00 1.80 -16.56
N ILE A 8 18.80 2.22 -15.59
CA ILE A 8 18.48 2.02 -14.17
C ILE A 8 17.58 3.19 -13.78
N THR A 9 16.33 2.91 -13.44
CA THR A 9 15.45 3.93 -12.86
C THR A 9 15.67 3.99 -11.34
N PRO A 10 15.33 5.10 -10.67
CA PRO A 10 15.78 5.36 -9.29
C PRO A 10 15.19 4.42 -8.23
N PHE A 11 14.27 3.52 -8.57
CA PHE A 11 13.39 2.84 -7.62
C PHE A 11 13.48 1.31 -7.69
N GLY A 12 14.62 0.78 -8.12
CA GLY A 12 14.87 -0.65 -8.22
C GLY A 12 14.24 -1.31 -9.45
N LEU A 13 13.55 -0.56 -10.32
CA LEU A 13 13.26 -1.02 -11.66
C LEU A 13 14.52 -0.86 -12.52
N LEU A 14 15.06 -1.99 -12.97
CA LEU A 14 16.10 -2.02 -13.98
C LEU A 14 15.61 -2.78 -15.20
N SER A 15 15.71 -2.08 -16.32
CA SER A 15 15.35 -2.54 -17.65
C SER A 15 16.62 -2.52 -18.49
N ARG A 16 17.03 -3.69 -18.97
CA ARG A 16 18.26 -3.85 -19.75
C ARG A 16 17.99 -4.69 -20.97
N THR A 17 18.32 -4.14 -22.13
CA THR A 17 18.39 -4.92 -23.36
C THR A 17 19.75 -5.57 -23.45
N LEU A 18 19.77 -6.90 -23.43
CA LEU A 18 20.97 -7.68 -23.66
C LEU A 18 21.02 -8.09 -25.13
N ARG A 19 22.15 -7.81 -25.78
CA ARG A 19 22.55 -8.50 -27.01
C ARG A 19 23.49 -9.63 -26.60
N PRO A 20 23.03 -10.90 -26.56
CA PRO A 20 23.93 -12.02 -26.30
C PRO A 20 24.99 -12.09 -27.40
N GLY A 21 26.08 -12.82 -27.17
CA GLY A 21 27.07 -13.17 -28.21
C GLY A 21 26.52 -14.06 -29.33
N THR A 22 25.20 -14.24 -29.40
CA THR A 22 24.40 -14.97 -30.39
C THR A 22 23.22 -14.07 -30.79
N PRO A 23 22.69 -14.16 -32.01
CA PRO A 23 21.89 -13.10 -32.67
C PRO A 23 20.50 -12.80 -32.08
N SER A 24 20.12 -13.39 -30.94
CA SER A 24 18.82 -13.16 -30.31
C SER A 24 18.91 -12.09 -29.22
N GLU A 25 18.50 -10.86 -29.53
CA GLU A 25 18.26 -9.82 -28.52
C GLU A 25 17.29 -10.31 -27.43
N ALA A 26 17.62 -10.08 -26.16
CA ALA A 26 16.81 -10.47 -25.03
C ALA A 26 16.66 -9.29 -24.06
N ARG A 27 15.43 -8.99 -23.68
CA ARG A 27 15.12 -7.92 -22.74
C ARG A 27 14.98 -8.47 -21.33
N LEU A 28 15.62 -7.82 -20.39
CA LEU A 28 15.47 -8.06 -18.97
C LEU A 28 14.72 -6.91 -18.32
N VAL A 29 13.73 -7.23 -17.50
CA VAL A 29 13.00 -6.29 -16.65
C VAL A 29 12.96 -6.88 -15.26
N TRP A 30 13.38 -6.13 -14.25
CA TRP A 30 13.16 -6.52 -12.86
C TRP A 30 12.77 -5.34 -11.98
N TYR A 31 11.90 -5.60 -11.01
CA TYR A 31 11.45 -4.63 -10.00
C TYR A 31 10.88 -5.34 -8.78
N VAL A 32 10.71 -4.58 -7.70
CA VAL A 32 10.05 -5.04 -6.47
C VAL A 32 8.87 -4.10 -6.19
N VAL A 33 7.65 -4.62 -6.25
CA VAL A 33 6.45 -3.85 -5.95
C VAL A 33 6.15 -3.96 -4.45
N PRO A 34 6.10 -2.84 -3.69
CA PRO A 34 5.67 -2.88 -2.30
C PRO A 34 4.16 -3.06 -2.23
N ILE A 35 3.73 -3.91 -1.30
CA ILE A 35 2.32 -4.21 -1.09
C ILE A 35 2.02 -4.26 0.41
N ARG A 36 0.77 -3.96 0.73
CA ARG A 36 0.21 -4.14 2.07
C ARG A 36 -1.03 -5.00 1.92
N ILE A 37 -1.19 -5.98 2.80
CA ILE A 37 -2.40 -6.82 2.85
C ILE A 37 -3.15 -6.55 4.13
N SER A 38 -4.47 -6.52 4.03
CA SER A 38 -5.38 -6.45 5.17
C SER A 38 -5.96 -7.84 5.40
N VAL A 39 -5.65 -8.44 6.54
CA VAL A 39 -6.09 -9.79 6.92
C VAL A 39 -6.93 -9.72 8.19
N PRO A 40 -7.88 -10.66 8.39
CA PRO A 40 -8.59 -10.77 9.66
C PRO A 40 -7.60 -10.93 10.82
N CYS A 41 -7.85 -10.21 11.91
CA CYS A 41 -7.14 -10.43 13.16
C CYS A 41 -7.57 -11.79 13.74
N SER A 42 -6.60 -12.65 14.04
CA SER A 42 -6.82 -14.00 14.60
C SER A 42 -6.22 -14.17 16.00
N ASP A 43 -5.59 -13.13 16.55
CA ASP A 43 -4.87 -13.16 17.82
C ASP A 43 -5.63 -12.38 18.90
N ASP A 44 -5.57 -12.85 20.15
CA ASP A 44 -6.08 -12.09 21.29
C ASP A 44 -5.21 -10.84 21.53
N GLN A 45 -5.78 -9.76 22.06
CA GLN A 45 -5.10 -8.47 22.32
C GLN A 45 -3.75 -8.62 23.07
N GLN A 46 -3.63 -9.60 23.98
CA GLN A 46 -2.37 -9.88 24.70
C GLN A 46 -1.24 -10.39 23.81
N ARG A 47 -1.55 -11.14 22.74
CA ARG A 47 -0.55 -11.61 21.78
C ARG A 47 -0.08 -10.50 20.85
N HIS A 48 -0.95 -9.55 20.51
CA HIS A 48 -0.57 -8.36 19.74
C HIS A 48 0.44 -7.47 20.49
N ALA A 49 0.26 -7.30 21.80
CA ALA A 49 1.19 -6.56 22.65
C ALA A 49 2.58 -7.22 22.74
N LEU A 50 2.67 -8.55 22.65
CA LEU A 50 3.92 -9.30 22.67
C LEU A 50 4.60 -9.37 21.30
N SER A 51 3.84 -9.33 20.21
CA SER A 51 4.37 -9.45 18.85
C SER A 51 4.73 -8.10 18.22
N ASN A 52 4.25 -6.99 18.77
CA ASN A 52 4.54 -5.64 18.26
C ASN A 52 5.38 -4.84 19.25
N ASN A 53 6.69 -5.08 19.24
CA ASN A 53 7.65 -4.39 20.11
C ASN A 53 7.68 -2.86 19.86
N ASN A 54 7.21 -2.39 18.70
CA ASN A 54 7.12 -0.96 18.39
C ASN A 54 5.97 -0.68 17.39
N PRO A 55 4.76 -0.34 17.86
CA PRO A 55 3.63 0.00 16.98
C PRO A 55 3.86 1.27 16.15
N ASN A 56 4.91 2.05 16.43
CA ASN A 56 5.31 3.19 15.63
C ASN A 56 6.32 2.84 14.54
N ASP A 57 6.76 1.58 14.40
CA ASP A 57 7.58 1.15 13.27
C ASP A 57 6.68 0.85 12.07
N PRO A 58 6.64 1.73 11.05
CA PRO A 58 5.75 1.54 9.92
C PRO A 58 6.23 0.41 8.97
N SER A 59 7.42 -0.13 9.19
CA SER A 59 7.95 -1.30 8.46
C SER A 59 7.29 -2.60 8.93
N GLY A 60 6.80 -2.62 10.18
CA GLY A 60 6.10 -3.73 10.79
C GLY A 60 4.63 -3.83 10.38
N TYR A 61 3.90 -4.67 11.11
CA TYR A 61 2.46 -4.80 10.97
C TYR A 61 1.71 -3.78 11.83
N LEU A 62 0.55 -3.35 11.35
CA LEU A 62 -0.36 -2.46 12.06
C LEU A 62 -1.61 -3.24 12.45
N HIS A 63 -1.94 -3.24 13.73
CA HIS A 63 -3.20 -3.76 14.22
C HIS A 63 -4.26 -2.65 14.22
N LEU A 64 -5.36 -2.86 13.49
CA LEU A 64 -6.53 -1.99 13.47
C LEU A 64 -7.58 -2.58 14.41
N GLU A 65 -7.47 -2.19 15.68
CA GLU A 65 -8.25 -2.76 16.78
C GLU A 65 -9.76 -2.65 16.56
N THR A 66 -10.25 -1.50 16.12
CA THR A 66 -11.70 -1.29 15.99
C THR A 66 -12.29 -2.07 14.81
N VAL A 67 -11.49 -2.27 13.77
CA VAL A 67 -11.91 -2.97 12.54
C VAL A 67 -11.57 -4.46 12.60
N MET A 68 -10.88 -4.92 13.65
CA MET A 68 -10.41 -6.31 13.82
C MET A 68 -9.61 -6.83 12.62
N LYS A 69 -8.68 -6.01 12.13
CA LYS A 69 -7.82 -6.37 11.00
C LYS A 69 -6.36 -6.08 11.30
N ASP A 70 -5.49 -6.92 10.75
CA ASP A 70 -4.06 -6.64 10.69
C ASP A 70 -3.66 -6.18 9.29
N VAL A 71 -2.87 -5.12 9.22
CA VAL A 71 -2.19 -4.70 7.99
C VAL A 71 -0.75 -5.17 8.03
N ARG A 72 -0.35 -6.00 7.07
CA ARG A 72 0.98 -6.62 7.01
C ARG A 72 1.77 -6.07 5.81
N SER A 73 3.03 -5.70 6.03
CA SER A 73 4.01 -5.38 4.97
C SER A 73 4.38 -6.62 4.17
N SER A 74 4.51 -6.45 2.86
CA SER A 74 5.19 -7.41 1.99
C SER A 74 5.66 -6.74 0.69
N SER A 75 6.22 -7.55 -0.20
CA SER A 75 6.64 -7.15 -1.53
C SER A 75 6.57 -8.34 -2.49
N ILE A 76 6.34 -8.05 -3.77
CA ILE A 76 6.52 -9.04 -4.83
C ILE A 76 7.67 -8.59 -5.72
N ALA A 77 8.69 -9.43 -5.83
CA ALA A 77 9.79 -9.24 -6.77
C ALA A 77 9.47 -9.93 -8.09
N ILE A 78 9.73 -9.23 -9.20
CA ILE A 78 9.54 -9.73 -10.55
C ILE A 78 10.86 -9.63 -11.27
N HIS A 79 11.26 -10.72 -11.90
CA HIS A 79 12.33 -10.76 -12.88
C HIS A 79 11.82 -11.43 -14.15
N MET A 80 11.68 -10.65 -15.22
CA MET A 80 11.23 -11.11 -16.52
C MET A 80 12.37 -11.03 -17.52
N ARG A 81 12.49 -12.08 -18.32
CA ARG A 81 13.32 -12.14 -19.52
C ARG A 81 12.42 -12.42 -20.72
N HIS A 82 12.43 -11.51 -21.67
CA HIS A 82 11.72 -11.64 -22.94
C HIS A 82 12.75 -11.83 -24.07
N GLY A 83 12.73 -13.00 -24.72
CA GLY A 83 13.51 -13.28 -25.94
C GLY A 83 12.61 -13.33 -27.17
N GLN A 84 13.19 -13.61 -28.35
CA GLN A 84 12.45 -13.60 -29.62
C GLN A 84 11.32 -14.64 -29.71
N GLN A 85 11.44 -15.77 -29.01
CA GLN A 85 10.48 -16.88 -29.10
C GLN A 85 9.80 -17.21 -27.77
N THR A 86 10.37 -16.76 -26.65
CA THR A 86 9.91 -17.14 -25.31
C THR A 86 10.00 -15.99 -24.34
N THR A 87 9.03 -15.94 -23.43
CA THR A 87 9.05 -15.08 -22.25
C THR A 87 9.14 -15.96 -21.03
N THR A 88 10.15 -15.71 -20.19
CA THR A 88 10.32 -16.39 -18.90
C THR A 88 10.23 -15.36 -17.79
N ALA A 89 9.45 -15.65 -16.76
CA ALA A 89 9.33 -14.78 -15.60
C ALA A 89 9.51 -15.56 -14.30
N LEU A 90 10.21 -14.94 -13.35
CA LEU A 90 10.33 -15.37 -11.97
C LEU A 90 9.58 -14.34 -11.12
N CYS A 91 8.61 -14.82 -10.35
CA CYS A 91 7.87 -14.04 -9.38
C CYS A 91 8.22 -14.59 -7.99
N ILE A 92 8.74 -13.74 -7.12
CA ILE A 92 9.04 -14.08 -5.74
C ILE A 92 8.09 -13.26 -4.88
N ASP A 93 7.17 -13.95 -4.24
CA ASP A 93 6.26 -13.36 -3.27
C ASP A 93 6.81 -13.55 -1.86
N SER A 94 7.08 -12.44 -1.19
CA SER A 94 7.58 -12.41 0.18
C SER A 94 6.46 -12.37 1.22
N GLN A 95 5.19 -12.56 0.81
CA GLN A 95 4.05 -12.60 1.72
C GLN A 95 4.09 -13.83 2.63
N ASP A 96 3.53 -13.67 3.83
CA ASP A 96 3.41 -14.74 4.81
C ASP A 96 2.37 -15.78 4.34
N GLY A 97 2.82 -17.02 4.10
CA GLY A 97 2.02 -18.10 3.53
C GLY A 97 0.83 -18.56 4.37
N ARG A 98 0.68 -18.07 5.62
CA ARG A 98 -0.50 -18.37 6.45
C ARG A 98 -1.82 -17.92 5.81
N TRP A 99 -1.79 -16.96 4.90
CA TRP A 99 -2.98 -16.40 4.25
C TRP A 99 -3.10 -16.72 2.76
N PHE A 100 -2.57 -17.88 2.33
CA PHE A 100 -2.49 -18.29 0.92
C PHE A 100 -3.80 -18.10 0.12
N GLU A 101 -4.98 -18.29 0.73
CA GLU A 101 -6.28 -18.07 0.07
C GLU A 101 -6.50 -16.62 -0.43
N TYR A 102 -5.86 -15.65 0.22
CA TYR A 102 -5.88 -14.23 -0.14
C TYR A 102 -4.73 -13.87 -1.09
N LEU A 103 -3.60 -14.56 -0.92
CA LEU A 103 -2.32 -14.24 -1.58
C LEU A 103 -2.16 -14.94 -2.92
N ASP A 104 -2.80 -16.08 -3.14
CA ASP A 104 -2.72 -16.85 -4.39
C ASP A 104 -3.56 -16.24 -5.53
N LYS A 105 -4.42 -15.27 -5.22
CA LYS A 105 -5.32 -14.64 -6.21
C LYS A 105 -4.61 -14.07 -7.46
N PRO A 106 -3.45 -13.40 -7.38
CA PRO A 106 -2.69 -12.97 -8.54
C PRO A 106 -2.17 -14.16 -9.36
N TYR A 107 -1.73 -15.23 -8.70
CA TYR A 107 -1.25 -16.44 -9.37
C TYR A 107 -2.38 -17.20 -10.08
N VAL A 108 -3.56 -17.28 -9.47
CA VAL A 108 -4.75 -17.85 -10.11
C VAL A 108 -5.12 -17.06 -11.36
N ARG A 109 -5.22 -15.73 -11.26
CA ARG A 109 -5.49 -14.85 -12.41
C ARG A 109 -4.42 -14.98 -13.50
N LEU A 110 -3.15 -15.07 -13.10
CA LEU A 110 -2.06 -15.25 -14.05
C LEU A 110 -2.18 -16.58 -14.81
N LYS A 111 -2.50 -17.68 -14.11
CA LYS A 111 -2.76 -18.98 -14.74
C LYS A 111 -3.94 -18.93 -15.70
N GLU A 112 -5.00 -18.22 -15.34
CA GLU A 112 -6.17 -18.03 -16.21
C GLU A 112 -5.78 -17.28 -17.50
N VAL A 113 -5.03 -16.19 -17.37
CA VAL A 113 -4.52 -15.39 -18.50
C VAL A 113 -3.59 -16.24 -19.39
N LEU A 114 -2.61 -16.93 -18.80
CA LEU A 114 -1.70 -17.78 -19.56
C LEU A 114 -2.43 -18.94 -20.27
N GLY A 115 -3.39 -19.58 -19.58
CA GLY A 115 -4.20 -20.66 -20.16
C GLY A 115 -5.20 -20.21 -21.22
N GLN A 116 -5.47 -18.90 -21.36
CA GLN A 116 -6.21 -18.35 -22.50
C GLN A 116 -5.33 -18.22 -23.74
N GLY A 117 -4.05 -17.84 -23.56
CA GLY A 117 -3.06 -17.82 -24.65
C GLY A 117 -2.79 -19.20 -25.24
N GLU A 118 -2.70 -20.24 -24.39
CA GLU A 118 -2.53 -21.63 -24.84
C GLU A 118 -3.71 -22.17 -25.67
N ARG A 119 -4.90 -21.57 -25.52
CA ARG A 119 -6.11 -21.93 -26.27
C ARG A 119 -6.26 -21.19 -27.60
N GLY A 120 -5.25 -20.44 -28.03
CA GLY A 120 -5.25 -19.74 -29.32
C GLY A 120 -6.16 -18.50 -29.33
N ILE A 121 -6.49 -17.94 -28.17
CA ILE A 121 -7.18 -16.64 -28.11
C ILE A 121 -6.12 -15.56 -28.36
N GLU A 122 -6.06 -15.08 -29.61
CA GLU A 122 -5.05 -14.15 -30.17
C GLU A 122 -4.79 -12.87 -29.34
N SER A 123 -5.69 -12.51 -28.41
CA SER A 123 -5.59 -11.27 -27.64
C SER A 123 -4.69 -11.35 -26.39
N VAL A 124 -4.06 -12.50 -26.07
CA VAL A 124 -3.34 -12.71 -24.80
C VAL A 124 -1.83 -12.97 -24.97
N GLU A 125 -1.30 -12.86 -26.20
CA GLU A 125 0.13 -13.02 -26.51
C GLU A 125 0.99 -11.82 -26.07
N CYS A 126 0.65 -11.15 -24.95
CA CYS A 126 1.46 -10.06 -24.43
C CYS A 126 2.38 -10.57 -23.30
N PRO A 127 3.71 -10.62 -23.50
CA PRO A 127 4.71 -10.89 -22.47
C PRO A 127 4.52 -10.07 -21.19
N CYS A 128 3.84 -8.93 -21.30
CA CYS A 128 3.64 -7.97 -20.22
C CYS A 128 2.32 -8.15 -19.46
N ALA A 129 1.49 -9.14 -19.80
CA ALA A 129 0.27 -9.45 -19.07
C ALA A 129 0.56 -9.76 -17.58
N LEU A 130 1.72 -10.34 -17.29
CA LEU A 130 2.21 -10.53 -15.91
C LEU A 130 2.28 -9.21 -15.14
N HIS A 131 2.83 -8.16 -15.75
CA HIS A 131 2.96 -6.86 -15.10
C HIS A 131 1.58 -6.30 -14.74
N LEU A 132 0.63 -6.37 -15.68
CA LEU A 132 -0.76 -5.93 -15.45
C LEU A 132 -1.44 -6.72 -14.33
N VAL A 133 -1.34 -8.05 -14.34
CA VAL A 133 -1.94 -8.90 -13.31
C VAL A 133 -1.38 -8.59 -11.93
N ILE A 134 -0.07 -8.42 -11.80
CA ILE A 134 0.56 -8.15 -10.49
C ILE A 134 0.25 -6.73 -10.01
N LEU A 135 0.35 -5.73 -10.88
CA LEU A 135 0.10 -4.33 -10.51
C LEU A 135 -1.38 -4.08 -10.19
N SER A 136 -2.30 -4.66 -10.95
CA SER A 136 -3.74 -4.59 -10.63
C SER A 136 -4.09 -5.38 -9.35
N SER A 137 -3.33 -6.42 -9.02
CA SER A 137 -3.49 -7.12 -7.73
C SER A 137 -2.98 -6.28 -6.56
N ALA A 138 -1.82 -5.64 -6.73
CA ALA A 138 -1.26 -4.71 -5.75
C ALA A 138 -2.23 -3.56 -5.46
N GLU A 139 -2.80 -2.98 -6.51
CA GLU A 139 -3.82 -1.93 -6.42
C GLU A 139 -5.01 -2.35 -5.53
N ARG A 140 -5.58 -3.54 -5.77
CA ARG A 140 -6.70 -4.06 -4.96
C ARG A 140 -6.34 -4.28 -3.51
N TRP A 141 -5.14 -4.78 -3.22
CA TRP A 141 -4.69 -4.94 -1.84
C TRP A 141 -4.54 -3.59 -1.14
N TRP A 142 -4.00 -2.58 -1.85
CA TRP A 142 -3.91 -1.23 -1.34
C TRP A 142 -5.28 -0.60 -1.07
N GLN A 143 -6.26 -0.79 -1.96
CA GLN A 143 -7.65 -0.33 -1.73
C GLN A 143 -8.22 -0.89 -0.42
N GLU A 144 -8.08 -2.19 -0.18
CA GLU A 144 -8.59 -2.83 1.04
C GLU A 144 -7.88 -2.34 2.30
N VAL A 145 -6.57 -2.11 2.23
CA VAL A 145 -5.79 -1.53 3.34
C VAL A 145 -6.23 -0.10 3.64
N ILE A 146 -6.35 0.75 2.62
CA ILE A 146 -6.77 2.14 2.76
C ILE A 146 -8.19 2.24 3.32
N LYS A 147 -9.09 1.36 2.87
CA LYS A 147 -10.46 1.26 3.39
C LYS A 147 -10.48 0.86 4.87
N GLY A 148 -9.74 -0.18 5.24
CA GLY A 148 -9.62 -0.60 6.64
C GLY A 148 -9.03 0.49 7.52
N PHE A 149 -7.96 1.14 7.05
CA PHE A 149 -7.33 2.25 7.75
C PHE A 149 -8.29 3.44 7.96
N ASN A 150 -9.03 3.85 6.93
CA ASN A 150 -10.02 4.92 7.04
C ASN A 150 -11.10 4.61 8.09
N ASN A 151 -11.57 3.36 8.13
CA ASN A 151 -12.56 2.93 9.11
C ASN A 151 -12.01 3.00 10.55
N GLU A 152 -10.74 2.66 10.76
CA GLU A 152 -10.08 2.82 12.06
C GLU A 152 -10.00 4.30 12.45
N VAL A 153 -9.59 5.18 11.53
CA VAL A 153 -9.52 6.63 11.79
C VAL A 153 -10.89 7.20 12.16
N LEU A 154 -11.95 6.80 11.44
CA LEU A 154 -13.34 7.18 11.74
C LEU A 154 -13.82 6.66 13.10
N ALA A 155 -13.39 5.47 13.51
CA ALA A 155 -13.72 4.94 14.82
C ALA A 155 -13.02 5.74 15.94
N ARG A 156 -11.74 6.05 15.78
CA ARG A 156 -10.99 6.86 16.76
C ARG A 156 -11.52 8.28 16.84
N GLU A 157 -11.87 8.89 15.71
CA GLU A 157 -12.52 10.20 15.67
C GLU A 157 -13.82 10.21 16.49
N ARG A 158 -14.68 9.19 16.33
CA ARG A 158 -15.91 9.05 17.12
C ARG A 158 -15.63 8.90 18.61
N GLN A 159 -14.68 8.06 19.01
CA GLN A 159 -14.27 7.90 20.41
C GLN A 159 -13.83 9.22 21.04
N VAL A 160 -13.05 10.03 20.31
CA VAL A 160 -12.57 11.34 20.78
C VAL A 160 -13.73 12.32 20.93
N LEU A 161 -14.66 12.34 19.98
CA LEU A 161 -15.84 13.22 20.03
C LEU A 161 -16.81 12.83 21.15
N GLU A 162 -17.03 11.54 21.39
CA GLU A 162 -17.85 11.06 22.51
C GLU A 162 -17.25 11.50 23.85
N THR A 163 -15.93 11.38 24.00
CA THR A 163 -15.20 11.83 25.19
C THR A 163 -15.34 13.34 25.41
N LEU A 164 -15.29 14.13 24.33
CA LEU A 164 -15.52 15.58 24.37
C LEU A 164 -16.95 15.94 24.82
N VAL A 165 -17.96 15.26 24.27
CA VAL A 165 -19.37 15.50 24.59
C VAL A 165 -19.67 15.17 26.04
N LEU A 166 -19.10 14.07 26.55
CA LEU A 166 -19.31 13.62 27.93
C LEU A 166 -18.51 14.46 28.95
N MET A 167 -17.57 15.29 28.50
CA MET A 167 -16.62 16.04 29.36
C MET A 167 -15.88 15.14 30.36
N GLU A 168 -15.69 13.86 30.00
CA GLU A 168 -15.03 12.88 30.84
C GLU A 168 -13.56 12.76 30.41
N LEU A 169 -12.64 12.94 31.36
CA LEU A 169 -11.25 12.56 31.14
C LEU A 169 -11.15 11.03 31.13
N SER A 170 -11.30 10.43 29.95
CA SER A 170 -11.13 8.98 29.77
C SER A 170 -9.72 8.53 30.20
N PRO A 171 -9.57 7.46 30.99
CA PRO A 171 -8.25 6.90 31.30
C PRO A 171 -7.52 6.34 30.05
N HIS A 172 -8.23 6.18 28.92
CA HIS A 172 -7.70 5.62 27.66
C HIS A 172 -7.07 6.66 26.71
N HIS A 173 -6.95 7.92 27.11
CA HIS A 173 -6.38 8.98 26.25
C HIS A 173 -4.94 8.68 25.78
N GLY A 174 -4.12 8.08 26.63
CA GLY A 174 -2.75 7.69 26.28
C GLY A 174 -2.72 6.63 25.18
N GLU A 175 -3.65 5.69 25.22
CA GLU A 175 -3.79 4.60 24.24
C GLU A 175 -4.29 5.15 22.90
N ILE A 176 -5.31 6.02 22.91
CA ILE A 176 -5.82 6.68 21.70
C ILE A 176 -4.71 7.53 21.06
N THR A 177 -3.98 8.31 21.85
CA THR A 177 -2.88 9.14 21.36
C THR A 177 -1.79 8.29 20.74
N LYS A 178 -1.37 7.20 21.40
CA LYS A 178 -0.36 6.27 20.88
C LYS A 178 -0.81 5.62 19.58
N SER A 179 -2.06 5.14 19.52
CA SER A 179 -2.65 4.55 18.32
C SER A 179 -2.68 5.55 17.16
N LEU A 180 -3.06 6.81 17.40
CA LEU A 180 -3.09 7.83 16.36
C LEU A 180 -1.70 8.16 15.80
N HIS A 181 -0.66 8.19 16.65
CA HIS A 181 0.72 8.40 16.17
C HIS A 181 1.23 7.21 15.35
N ALA A 182 0.87 5.98 15.73
CA ALA A 182 1.13 4.80 14.90
C ALA A 182 0.46 4.95 13.53
N LEU A 183 -0.82 5.36 13.49
CA LEU A 183 -1.54 5.62 12.23
C LEU A 183 -0.82 6.67 11.37
N VAL A 184 -0.29 7.76 11.95
CA VAL A 184 0.53 8.76 11.21
C VAL A 184 1.78 8.13 10.59
N ALA A 185 2.55 7.35 11.36
CA ALA A 185 3.74 6.70 10.83
C ALA A 185 3.42 5.77 9.66
N HIS A 186 2.34 4.98 9.79
CA HIS A 186 1.90 4.05 8.75
C HIS A 186 1.36 4.75 7.50
N VAL A 187 0.54 5.81 7.62
CA VAL A 187 0.00 6.52 6.44
C VAL A 187 1.11 7.21 5.64
N GLN A 188 2.12 7.77 6.31
CA GLN A 188 3.30 8.33 5.65
C GLN A 188 4.09 7.26 4.89
N ARG A 189 4.24 6.07 5.48
CA ARG A 189 4.86 4.93 4.80
C ARG A 189 4.04 4.47 3.60
N TYR A 190 2.71 4.37 3.73
CA TYR A 190 1.83 3.99 2.62
C TYR A 190 1.97 4.94 1.44
N LYS A 191 2.05 6.24 1.69
CA LYS A 191 2.32 7.25 0.65
C LYS A 191 3.63 6.95 -0.09
N SER A 192 4.71 6.68 0.64
CA SER A 192 6.02 6.37 0.04
C SER A 192 6.01 5.07 -0.79
N GLU A 193 5.31 4.04 -0.32
CA GLU A 193 5.19 2.74 -0.99
C GLU A 193 4.34 2.85 -2.26
N LEU A 194 3.21 3.55 -2.21
CA LEU A 194 2.36 3.83 -3.38
C LEU A 194 3.10 4.66 -4.43
N GLN A 195 3.85 5.68 -4.00
CA GLN A 195 4.72 6.45 -4.91
C GLN A 195 5.76 5.56 -5.59
N THR A 196 6.35 4.62 -4.86
CA THR A 196 7.31 3.64 -5.41
C THR A 196 6.65 2.75 -6.47
N ALA A 197 5.46 2.23 -6.20
CA ALA A 197 4.68 1.46 -7.17
C ALA A 197 4.35 2.28 -8.43
N LEU A 198 3.89 3.54 -8.27
CA LEU A 198 3.60 4.43 -9.39
C LEU A 198 4.82 4.70 -10.28
N ARG A 199 6.00 4.88 -9.69
CA ARG A 199 7.24 5.05 -10.44
C ARG A 199 7.62 3.79 -11.23
N ILE A 200 7.38 2.60 -10.67
CA ILE A 200 7.57 1.33 -11.38
C ILE A 200 6.64 1.27 -12.59
N ILE A 201 5.36 1.61 -12.43
CA ILE A 201 4.37 1.63 -13.52
C ILE A 201 4.83 2.54 -14.66
N ARG A 202 5.19 3.80 -14.35
CA ARG A 202 5.69 4.76 -15.34
C ARG A 202 6.98 4.27 -16.02
N GLY A 203 7.89 3.64 -15.27
CA GLY A 203 9.09 3.07 -15.84
C GLY A 203 8.82 1.87 -16.78
N LEU A 204 7.75 1.12 -16.54
CA LEU A 204 7.27 0.06 -17.43
C LEU A 204 6.59 0.65 -18.69
N GLU A 205 5.84 1.75 -18.55
CA GLU A 205 5.28 2.49 -19.70
C GLU A 205 6.38 2.97 -20.65
N ASP A 206 7.40 3.65 -20.11
CA ASP A 206 8.55 4.12 -20.91
C ASP A 206 9.26 2.95 -21.60
N THR A 207 9.49 1.88 -20.83
CA THR A 207 10.12 0.64 -21.30
C THR A 207 9.33 0.03 -22.46
N THR A 208 8.01 -0.03 -22.38
CA THR A 208 7.14 -0.67 -23.38
C THR A 208 6.92 0.23 -24.61
N ALA A 209 6.82 1.54 -24.41
CA ALA A 209 6.72 2.53 -25.49
C ALA A 209 7.98 2.54 -26.37
N ASP A 210 9.18 2.51 -25.78
CA ASP A 210 10.45 2.45 -26.52
C ASP A 210 10.51 1.21 -27.45
N HIS A 211 9.93 0.08 -27.05
CA HIS A 211 9.93 -1.15 -27.85
C HIS A 211 9.00 -1.10 -29.05
N SER A 212 7.79 -0.53 -28.87
CA SER A 212 6.82 -0.39 -29.96
C SER A 212 7.37 0.43 -31.13
N LYS A 213 8.23 1.42 -30.84
CA LYS A 213 8.90 2.28 -31.83
C LYS A 213 10.03 1.58 -32.58
N CYS A 214 10.72 0.63 -31.96
CA CYS A 214 11.87 -0.06 -32.56
C CYS A 214 11.49 -1.24 -33.47
N HIS A 215 10.33 -1.86 -33.28
CA HIS A 215 9.94 -3.10 -33.99
C HIS A 215 8.84 -2.97 -35.04
N GLY A 216 8.40 -1.74 -35.40
CA GLY A 216 7.55 -1.51 -36.57
C GLY A 216 6.27 -2.37 -36.59
N VAL A 217 5.64 -2.58 -35.42
CA VAL A 217 4.43 -3.41 -35.32
C VAL A 217 3.26 -2.65 -35.95
N SER A 218 2.74 -3.20 -37.05
CA SER A 218 1.61 -2.67 -37.81
C SER A 218 0.35 -2.50 -36.94
N SER A 219 -0.40 -1.43 -37.21
CA SER A 219 -1.34 -0.73 -36.35
C SER A 219 -2.72 -1.40 -36.17
N GLN A 220 -2.82 -2.70 -35.90
CA GLN A 220 -4.13 -3.37 -35.74
C GLN A 220 -4.24 -4.29 -34.52
N GLN A 221 -3.61 -3.97 -33.39
CA GLN A 221 -3.92 -4.64 -32.11
C GLN A 221 -4.87 -3.80 -31.24
N PRO A 222 -5.89 -4.42 -30.62
CA PRO A 222 -6.82 -3.76 -29.72
C PRO A 222 -6.11 -3.38 -28.41
N MET A 223 -6.18 -2.10 -28.02
CA MET A 223 -5.68 -1.52 -26.76
C MET A 223 -4.20 -1.81 -26.44
N SER A 224 -3.33 -0.83 -26.71
CA SER A 224 -1.90 -0.96 -26.46
C SER A 224 -1.59 -1.12 -24.95
N LEU A 225 -0.71 -2.05 -24.58
CA LEU A 225 -0.23 -2.27 -23.22
C LEU A 225 0.13 -0.98 -22.43
N PRO A 226 0.79 0.04 -23.04
CA PRO A 226 1.02 1.32 -22.37
C PRO A 226 -0.27 2.00 -21.86
N SER A 227 -1.38 1.84 -22.57
CA SER A 227 -2.69 2.38 -22.16
C SER A 227 -3.19 1.70 -20.87
N HIS A 228 -3.09 0.37 -20.78
CA HIS A 228 -3.47 -0.37 -19.56
C HIS A 228 -2.55 -0.06 -18.38
N LEU A 229 -1.25 0.14 -18.62
CA LEU A 229 -0.33 0.58 -17.57
C LEU A 229 -0.67 1.98 -17.08
N ALA A 230 -1.01 2.89 -18.00
CA ALA A 230 -1.45 4.25 -17.67
C ALA A 230 -2.74 4.25 -16.84
N GLU A 231 -3.71 3.39 -17.19
CA GLU A 231 -4.94 3.21 -16.40
C GLU A 231 -4.62 2.77 -14.96
N ILE A 232 -3.74 1.77 -14.78
CA ILE A 232 -3.30 1.34 -13.45
C ILE A 232 -2.53 2.47 -12.75
N GLY A 233 -1.72 3.24 -13.49
CA GLY A 233 -1.04 4.44 -13.00
C GLY A 233 -2.02 5.45 -12.40
N CYS A 234 -3.11 5.77 -13.11
CA CYS A 234 -4.17 6.64 -12.62
C CYS A 234 -4.84 6.10 -11.35
N LEU A 235 -5.03 4.78 -11.22
CA LEU A 235 -5.55 4.18 -10.00
C LEU A 235 -4.60 4.42 -8.81
N PHE A 236 -3.29 4.20 -8.99
CA PHE A 236 -2.30 4.48 -7.96
C PHE A 236 -2.20 5.97 -7.60
N GLU A 237 -2.34 6.87 -8.57
CA GLU A 237 -2.44 8.32 -8.31
C GLU A 237 -3.65 8.64 -7.43
N GLY A 238 -4.81 8.04 -7.73
CA GLY A 238 -6.01 8.15 -6.90
C GLY A 238 -5.77 7.66 -5.46
N LEU A 239 -5.12 6.51 -5.29
CA LEU A 239 -4.79 5.98 -3.96
C LEU A 239 -3.85 6.91 -3.17
N ILE A 240 -2.87 7.53 -3.84
CA ILE A 240 -1.96 8.50 -3.21
C ILE A 240 -2.76 9.71 -2.69
N LEU A 241 -3.67 10.26 -3.49
CA LEU A 241 -4.52 11.38 -3.08
C LEU A 241 -5.37 11.03 -1.85
N VAL A 242 -5.96 9.83 -1.83
CA VAL A 242 -6.73 9.36 -0.67
C VAL A 242 -5.86 9.25 0.57
N VAL A 243 -4.64 8.71 0.44
CA VAL A 243 -3.69 8.60 1.55
C VAL A 243 -3.26 9.97 2.08
N GLU A 244 -3.10 10.97 1.21
CA GLU A 244 -2.81 12.35 1.63
C GLU A 244 -3.97 12.98 2.43
N GLU A 245 -5.21 12.74 2.01
CA GLU A 245 -6.38 13.18 2.78
C GLU A 245 -6.52 12.43 4.11
N LEU A 246 -6.18 11.14 4.15
CA LEU A 246 -6.14 10.36 5.39
C LEU A 246 -5.08 10.87 6.35
N GLU A 247 -3.88 11.22 5.87
CA GLU A 247 -2.84 11.83 6.69
C GLU A 247 -3.34 13.12 7.35
N LYS A 248 -3.93 14.02 6.56
CA LYS A 248 -4.55 15.26 7.07
C LYS A 248 -5.62 14.95 8.11
N LYS A 249 -6.44 13.94 7.87
CA LYS A 249 -7.52 13.54 8.78
C LYS A 249 -6.98 13.02 10.11
N VAL A 250 -5.99 12.12 10.12
CA VAL A 250 -5.38 11.63 11.35
C VAL A 250 -4.75 12.77 12.16
N LEU A 251 -4.05 13.69 11.48
CA LEU A 251 -3.48 14.87 12.13
C LEU A 251 -4.55 15.77 12.77
N ARG A 252 -5.72 15.95 12.14
CA ARG A 252 -6.85 16.68 12.73
C ARG A 252 -7.40 15.96 13.96
N VAL A 253 -7.53 14.63 13.93
CA VAL A 253 -7.98 13.86 15.11
C VAL A 253 -6.99 14.01 16.27
N ILE A 254 -5.67 14.01 16.00
CA ILE A 254 -4.66 14.29 17.03
C ILE A 254 -4.83 15.70 17.61
N GLN A 255 -5.13 16.70 16.77
CA GLN A 255 -5.39 18.06 17.24
C GLN A 255 -6.65 18.13 18.12
N LEU A 256 -7.71 17.40 17.77
CA LEU A 256 -8.91 17.29 18.60
C LEU A 256 -8.58 16.71 19.98
N VAL A 257 -7.82 15.62 20.04
CA VAL A 257 -7.37 15.03 21.32
C VAL A 257 -6.61 16.04 22.19
N ARG A 258 -5.74 16.86 21.58
CA ARG A 258 -4.99 17.90 22.31
C ARG A 258 -5.92 18.99 22.86
N LEU A 259 -6.96 19.38 22.11
CA LEU A 259 -7.95 20.34 22.58
C LEU A 259 -8.77 19.81 23.75
N THR A 260 -9.15 18.53 23.72
CA THR A 260 -9.81 17.86 24.85
C THR A 260 -9.00 17.96 26.15
N TYR A 261 -7.67 17.92 26.04
CA TYR A 261 -6.77 18.02 27.21
C TYR A 261 -6.54 19.45 27.70
N LEU A 262 -6.58 20.45 26.80
CA LEU A 262 -6.31 21.85 27.12
C LEU A 262 -7.55 22.61 27.62
N LEU A 263 -8.74 22.04 27.52
CA LEU A 263 -9.93 22.60 28.17
C LEU A 263 -9.72 22.50 29.69
N PRO A 264 -9.60 23.64 30.41
CA PRO A 264 -9.51 23.59 31.86
C PRO A 264 -10.81 22.98 32.38
N THR A 265 -10.70 21.96 33.24
CA THR A 265 -11.76 21.56 34.15
C THR A 265 -12.04 22.74 35.08
N ASP A 266 -12.85 23.69 34.62
CA ASP A 266 -13.30 24.86 35.37
C ASP A 266 -14.38 24.46 36.41
N ARG A 267 -14.14 23.34 37.11
CA ARG A 267 -15.00 22.80 38.18
C ARG A 267 -14.43 23.01 39.58
N ASP A 268 -13.18 23.47 39.72
CA ASP A 268 -12.55 23.74 41.03
C ASP A 268 -12.57 25.22 41.44
N ARG A 269 -13.39 26.06 40.79
CA ARG A 269 -13.59 27.48 41.18
C ARG A 269 -15.02 27.81 41.56
N VAL A 270 -15.68 26.94 42.31
CA VAL A 270 -16.72 27.40 43.24
C VAL A 270 -16.07 27.54 44.61
N LEU A 271 -15.45 28.70 44.82
CA LEU A 271 -15.11 29.17 46.17
C LEU A 271 -16.43 29.28 46.94
N VAL A 272 -16.74 28.27 47.76
CA VAL A 272 -17.71 28.41 48.82
C VAL A 272 -17.23 29.58 49.68
N PRO A 273 -18.04 30.63 49.90
CA PRO A 273 -17.65 31.69 50.83
C PRO A 273 -17.64 31.05 52.21
N THR A 274 -16.45 30.81 52.75
CA THR A 274 -16.27 30.56 54.17
C THR A 274 -16.69 31.84 54.89
N VAL A 275 -17.91 31.82 55.44
CA VAL A 275 -18.39 32.82 56.39
C VAL A 275 -17.40 32.81 57.57
N PRO A 276 -16.82 33.96 57.95
CA PRO A 276 -15.97 34.02 59.13
C PRO A 276 -16.86 33.86 60.36
N GLN A 277 -16.77 32.72 61.04
CA GLN A 277 -17.27 32.61 62.41
C GLN A 277 -16.28 33.32 63.33
N ASN A 278 -16.59 34.56 63.68
CA ASN A 278 -16.07 35.21 64.86
C ASN A 278 -17.26 35.67 65.72
N LEU A 279 -17.17 35.33 67.01
CA LEU A 279 -17.84 35.92 68.19
C LEU A 279 -19.32 35.52 68.42
N VAL A 280 -19.57 34.64 69.40
CA VAL A 280 -19.82 34.99 70.82
C VAL A 280 -19.31 33.85 71.70
#